data_AF-A0A940PWH8-F1
#
_entry.id   AF-A0A940PWH8-F1
#
_cell.length_a   1.000
_cell.length_b   1.000
_cell.length_c   1.000
_cell.angle_alpha   90.00
_cell.angle_beta   90.00
_cell.angle_gamma   90.00
#
_symmetry.space_group_name_H-M   'P 1'
#
loop_
_entity.id
_entity.type
_entity.pdbx_description
1 polymer ?
#
loop_
_entity_poly.entity_id
_entity_poly.type
_entity_poly.pdbx_seq_one_letter_code
_entity_poly.pdbx_strand_id
1 'polypeptide(L)'
;MNSVIENIYDDQFLLSVFKHKRKRGIVCLSWYLDDLARPQKVDFVMARLSEFHVCEARIIIQYWEDKKKLIRLFKRYNIEEYEIKREYKKNHVTPGYINIHVRNKSLPLDFLKVFLTRHYGNDFERPYSLSVTPYIIIDNGNDEIIAIKLYDDRGAYQYYIKKKH
;
A
#
# COMPACT_ATOMS: atom_id res chain seq x y z
N MET A 1 0.81 17.48 -24.42
CA MET A 1 0.66 16.93 -23.06
C MET A 1 1.75 15.90 -22.84
N ASN A 2 2.89 16.30 -22.25
CA ASN A 2 3.95 15.37 -21.88
C ASN A 2 4.22 15.56 -20.39
N SER A 3 3.71 14.67 -19.56
CA SER A 3 4.27 14.47 -18.22
C SER A 3 4.58 12.98 -18.08
N VAL A 4 5.71 12.58 -18.65
CA VAL A 4 6.36 11.34 -18.22
C VAL A 4 6.86 11.61 -16.81
N ILE A 5 6.23 11.00 -15.81
CA ILE A 5 6.76 10.96 -14.45
C ILE A 5 6.88 9.49 -14.07
N GLU A 6 7.98 8.89 -14.49
CA GLU A 6 8.66 7.81 -13.75
C GLU A 6 9.49 8.54 -12.67
N ASN A 7 9.51 8.16 -11.38
CA ASN A 7 9.57 6.82 -10.84
C ASN A 7 9.28 6.84 -9.31
N ILE A 8 8.33 6.02 -8.81
CA ILE A 8 8.15 5.63 -7.38
C ILE A 8 7.82 4.12 -7.16
N TYR A 9 8.47 3.11 -7.75
CA TYR A 9 9.53 3.06 -8.76
C TYR A 9 9.35 1.78 -9.59
N ASP A 10 8.67 1.91 -10.74
CA ASP A 10 8.24 0.86 -11.69
C ASP A 10 7.43 -0.31 -11.08
N ASP A 11 6.28 -0.59 -11.69
CA ASP A 11 5.42 -1.72 -11.30
C ASP A 11 6.13 -3.06 -11.48
N GLN A 12 6.91 -3.25 -12.54
CA GLN A 12 7.60 -4.52 -12.76
C GLN A 12 8.71 -4.72 -11.72
N PHE A 13 9.46 -3.68 -11.41
CA PHE A 13 10.45 -3.69 -10.34
C PHE A 13 9.82 -4.03 -8.99
N LEU A 14 8.78 -3.32 -8.57
CA LEU A 14 8.11 -3.57 -7.29
C LEU A 14 7.54 -4.99 -7.22
N LEU A 15 6.89 -5.47 -8.28
CA LEU A 15 6.41 -6.86 -8.37
C LEU A 15 7.56 -7.87 -8.24
N SER A 16 8.72 -7.57 -8.85
CA SER A 16 9.91 -8.40 -8.71
C SER A 16 10.43 -8.42 -7.27
N VAL A 17 10.46 -7.28 -6.58
CA VAL A 17 10.86 -7.21 -5.16
C VAL A 17 9.90 -8.00 -4.27
N PHE A 18 8.59 -7.82 -4.45
CA PHE A 18 7.59 -8.53 -3.64
C PHE A 18 7.57 -10.04 -3.90
N LYS A 19 8.07 -10.50 -5.06
CA LYS A 19 8.27 -11.91 -5.38
C LYS A 19 9.58 -12.46 -4.81
N HIS A 20 10.67 -11.70 -4.87
CA HIS A 20 12.01 -12.14 -4.49
C HIS A 20 12.43 -11.48 -3.18
N LYS A 21 12.11 -12.15 -2.07
CA LYS A 21 12.36 -11.66 -0.70
C LYS A 21 13.83 -11.37 -0.37
N ARG A 22 14.79 -11.89 -1.15
CA ARG A 22 16.24 -11.75 -0.92
C ARG A 22 16.96 -11.50 -2.24
N LYS A 23 17.55 -10.31 -2.40
CA LYS A 23 18.42 -9.93 -3.52
C LYS A 23 19.43 -8.90 -3.04
N ARG A 24 20.59 -8.79 -3.70
CA ARG A 24 21.59 -7.76 -3.41
C ARG A 24 20.95 -6.36 -3.45
N GLY A 25 21.19 -5.57 -2.40
CA GLY A 25 20.63 -4.23 -2.25
C GLY A 25 19.19 -4.18 -1.71
N ILE A 26 18.65 -5.31 -1.22
CA ILE A 26 17.32 -5.37 -0.60
C ILE A 26 17.44 -6.03 0.77
N VAL A 27 16.98 -5.32 1.80
CA VAL A 27 16.75 -5.88 3.14
C VAL A 27 15.26 -6.11 3.31
N CYS A 28 14.87 -7.25 3.88
CA CYS A 28 13.48 -7.62 4.12
C CYS A 28 13.27 -7.92 5.60
N LEU A 29 12.22 -7.33 6.18
CA LEU A 29 11.71 -7.57 7.52
C LEU A 29 10.27 -8.08 7.40
N SER A 30 9.88 -8.93 8.35
CA SER A 30 8.49 -9.40 8.47
C SER A 30 7.92 -8.94 9.81
N TRP A 31 6.70 -8.41 9.77
CA TRP A 31 5.90 -8.13 10.96
C TRP A 31 4.85 -9.22 11.11
N TYR A 32 4.89 -9.95 12.22
CA TYR A 32 3.89 -10.94 12.59
C TYR A 32 2.89 -10.27 13.53
N LEU A 33 1.64 -10.14 13.08
CA LEU A 33 0.59 -9.41 13.80
C LEU A 33 -0.61 -10.30 14.15
N ASP A 34 -0.55 -11.62 13.90
CA ASP A 34 -1.64 -12.59 14.07
C ASP A 34 -2.34 -12.46 15.44
N ASP A 35 -1.56 -12.32 16.50
CA ASP A 35 -2.06 -12.27 17.89
C ASP A 35 -2.58 -10.89 18.33
N LEU A 36 -2.47 -9.87 17.48
CA LEU A 36 -2.95 -8.52 17.80
C LEU A 36 -4.43 -8.35 17.41
N ALA A 37 -5.19 -7.69 18.27
CA ALA A 37 -6.53 -7.24 17.92
C ALA A 37 -6.47 -6.20 16.78
N ARG A 38 -7.52 -6.14 15.95
CA ARG A 38 -7.58 -5.20 14.81
C ARG A 38 -7.16 -3.76 15.13
N PRO A 39 -7.63 -3.11 16.22
CA PRO A 39 -7.18 -1.75 16.54
C PRO A 39 -5.67 -1.69 16.78
N GLN A 40 -5.10 -2.69 17.46
CA GLN A 40 -3.66 -2.77 17.73
C GLN A 40 -2.86 -2.99 16.44
N LYS A 41 -3.36 -3.81 15.49
CA LYS A 41 -2.77 -3.96 14.15
C LYS A 41 -2.70 -2.62 13.41
N VAL A 42 -3.81 -1.87 13.41
CA VAL A 42 -3.88 -0.54 12.79
C VAL A 42 -2.91 0.43 13.46
N ASP A 43 -2.95 0.53 14.79
CA ASP A 43 -2.12 1.46 15.55
C ASP A 43 -0.63 1.16 15.37
N PHE A 44 -0.25 -0.12 15.36
CA PHE A 44 1.12 -0.55 15.07
C PHE A 44 1.57 -0.08 13.69
N VAL A 45 0.81 -0.39 12.62
CA VAL A 45 1.18 0.01 11.25
C VAL A 45 1.23 1.53 11.11
N MET A 46 0.28 2.25 11.70
CA MET A 46 0.27 3.72 11.69
C MET A 46 1.49 4.31 12.39
N ALA A 47 1.88 3.76 13.56
CA ALA A 47 3.08 4.19 14.27
C ALA A 47 4.34 3.95 13.42
N ARG A 48 4.48 2.76 12.82
CA ARG A 48 5.59 2.46 11.90
C ARG A 48 5.65 3.44 10.73
N LEU A 49 4.51 3.75 10.11
CA LEU A 49 4.45 4.68 8.99
C LEU A 49 4.84 6.11 9.39
N SER A 50 4.52 6.53 10.62
CA SER A 50 4.89 7.86 11.13
C SER A 50 6.38 8.03 11.42
N GLU A 51 7.14 6.93 11.54
CA GLU A 51 8.60 6.99 11.75
C GLU A 51 9.37 7.35 10.46
N PHE A 52 8.74 7.18 9.29
CA PHE A 52 9.42 7.40 8.02
C PHE A 52 9.33 8.87 7.59
N HIS A 53 10.47 9.43 7.20
CA HIS A 53 10.49 10.65 6.42
C HIS A 53 9.92 10.37 5.02
N VAL A 54 9.01 11.22 4.54
CA VAL A 54 8.31 11.05 3.27
C VAL A 54 8.63 12.24 2.38
N CYS A 55 9.39 12.01 1.32
CA CYS A 55 9.55 12.96 0.23
C CYS A 55 8.46 12.74 -0.82
N GLU A 56 8.28 11.49 -1.25
CA GLU A 56 7.21 11.06 -2.14
C GLU A 56 6.71 9.69 -1.68
N ALA A 57 5.44 9.38 -1.91
CA ALA A 57 4.91 8.05 -1.65
C ALA A 57 3.93 7.58 -2.72
N ARG A 58 3.81 6.26 -2.82
CA ARG A 58 2.80 5.56 -3.62
C ARG A 58 2.04 4.59 -2.74
N ILE A 59 0.72 4.58 -2.85
CA ILE A 59 -0.10 3.53 -2.28
C ILE A 59 -0.64 2.71 -3.45
N ILE A 60 -0.31 1.42 -3.49
CA ILE A 60 -0.84 0.48 -4.48
C ILE A 60 -1.89 -0.36 -3.81
N ILE A 61 -3.04 -0.50 -4.46
CA ILE A 61 -4.18 -1.28 -3.96
C ILE A 61 -4.50 -2.35 -4.98
N GLN A 62 -4.22 -3.60 -4.62
CA GLN A 62 -4.83 -4.74 -5.30
C GLN A 62 -6.20 -5.00 -4.67
N TYR A 63 -7.24 -5.17 -5.47
CA TYR A 63 -8.61 -5.30 -4.95
C TYR A 63 -9.44 -6.37 -5.65
N TRP A 64 -10.28 -7.07 -4.89
CA TRP A 64 -11.33 -7.99 -5.37
C TRP A 64 -12.74 -7.45 -5.05
N GLU A 65 -12.82 -6.16 -4.74
CA GLU A 65 -14.06 -5.45 -4.39
C GLU A 65 -14.70 -4.74 -5.60
N ASP A 66 -15.94 -4.27 -5.40
CA ASP A 66 -16.52 -3.28 -6.30
C ASP A 66 -15.71 -1.97 -6.22
N LYS A 67 -15.11 -1.58 -7.35
CA LYS A 67 -14.33 -0.34 -7.48
C LYS A 67 -15.07 0.90 -6.96
N LYS A 68 -16.42 0.92 -7.05
CA LYS A 68 -17.23 2.05 -6.55
C LYS A 68 -17.09 2.23 -5.04
N LYS A 69 -16.88 1.16 -4.26
CA LYS A 69 -16.62 1.26 -2.81
C LYS A 69 -15.31 2.01 -2.53
N LEU A 70 -14.25 1.69 -3.30
CA LEU A 70 -12.95 2.35 -3.19
C LEU A 70 -13.02 3.81 -3.62
N ILE A 71 -13.64 4.11 -4.77
CA ILE A 71 -13.78 5.49 -5.27
C ILE A 71 -14.58 6.36 -4.28
N ARG A 72 -15.64 5.82 -3.65
CA ARG A 72 -16.38 6.55 -2.60
C ARG A 72 -15.49 6.83 -1.37
N LEU A 73 -14.63 5.90 -1.00
CA LEU A 73 -13.67 6.10 0.08
C LEU A 73 -12.67 7.21 -0.29
N PHE A 74 -12.13 7.18 -1.51
CA PHE A 74 -11.19 8.20 -1.99
C PHE A 74 -11.82 9.60 -1.96
N LYS A 75 -13.04 9.75 -2.48
CA LYS A 75 -13.79 11.01 -2.44
C LYS A 75 -14.03 11.51 -1.01
N ARG A 76 -14.35 10.62 -0.07
CA ARG A 76 -14.58 10.99 1.34
C ARG A 76 -13.33 11.57 2.02
N TYR A 77 -12.14 11.16 1.58
CA TYR A 77 -10.86 11.58 2.14
C TYR A 77 -10.05 12.48 1.21
N ASN A 78 -10.70 13.08 0.20
CA ASN A 78 -10.07 13.99 -0.78
C ASN A 78 -8.81 13.40 -1.44
N ILE A 79 -8.85 12.10 -1.76
CA ILE A 79 -7.80 11.43 -2.53
C ILE A 79 -8.09 11.66 -4.02
N GLU A 80 -7.38 12.61 -4.62
CA GLU A 80 -7.60 13.03 -6.01
C GLU A 80 -6.56 12.44 -6.97
N GLU A 81 -5.31 12.30 -6.54
CA GLU A 81 -4.20 11.79 -7.36
C GLU A 81 -4.17 10.25 -7.38
N TYR A 82 -5.14 9.63 -8.06
CA TYR A 82 -5.15 8.17 -8.24
C TYR A 82 -5.36 7.75 -9.70
N GLU A 83 -4.84 6.58 -10.03
CA GLU A 83 -4.93 5.97 -11.36
C GLU A 83 -5.41 4.52 -11.23
N ILE A 84 -6.43 4.16 -12.02
CA ILE A 84 -6.88 2.78 -12.16
C ILE A 84 -6.08 2.12 -13.29
N LYS A 85 -5.07 1.31 -12.97
CA LYS A 85 -4.28 0.57 -13.97
C LYS A 85 -5.04 -0.62 -14.53
N ARG A 86 -5.90 -1.25 -13.73
CA ARG A 86 -6.69 -2.42 -14.13
C ARG A 86 -7.97 -2.51 -13.30
N GLU A 87 -9.09 -2.72 -13.98
CA GLU A 87 -10.35 -2.99 -13.29
C GLU A 87 -10.46 -4.47 -12.87
N TYR A 88 -11.00 -4.69 -11.68
CA TYR A 88 -11.41 -6.03 -11.25
C TYR A 88 -12.62 -6.51 -12.06
N LYS A 89 -12.55 -7.75 -12.57
CA LYS A 89 -13.69 -8.44 -13.17
C LYS A 89 -14.23 -9.45 -12.17
N LYS A 90 -15.52 -9.34 -11.84
CA LYS A 90 -16.18 -10.23 -10.86
C LYS A 90 -15.91 -11.70 -11.19
N ASN A 91 -15.59 -12.49 -10.17
CA ASN A 91 -15.25 -13.93 -10.26
C ASN A 91 -13.91 -14.26 -10.94
N HIS A 92 -13.06 -13.27 -11.26
CA HIS A 92 -11.69 -13.53 -11.68
C HIS A 92 -10.74 -13.61 -10.47
N VAL A 93 -9.67 -14.40 -10.62
CA VAL A 93 -8.59 -14.48 -9.63
C VAL A 93 -7.72 -13.22 -9.66
N THR A 94 -7.56 -12.62 -10.84
CA THR A 94 -6.74 -11.43 -11.03
C THR A 94 -7.38 -10.20 -10.36
N PRO A 95 -6.71 -9.53 -9.40
CA PRO A 95 -7.25 -8.36 -8.75
C PRO A 95 -7.30 -7.16 -9.70
N GLY A 96 -8.19 -6.21 -9.41
CA GLY A 96 -8.02 -4.85 -9.89
C GLY A 96 -6.77 -4.20 -9.28
N TYR A 97 -6.29 -3.12 -9.88
CA TYR A 97 -5.05 -2.45 -9.50
C TYR A 97 -5.22 -0.94 -9.58
N ILE A 98 -5.04 -0.27 -8.44
CA ILE A 98 -5.11 1.19 -8.31
C ILE A 98 -3.81 1.70 -7.71
N ASN A 99 -3.34 2.83 -8.22
CA ASN A 99 -2.25 3.61 -7.65
C ASN A 99 -2.78 4.91 -7.09
N ILE A 100 -2.31 5.29 -5.92
CA ILE A 100 -2.48 6.63 -5.37
C ILE A 100 -1.08 7.24 -5.25
N HIS A 101 -0.90 8.41 -5.86
CA HIS A 101 0.34 9.19 -5.74
C HIS A 101 0.19 10.17 -4.59
N VAL A 102 1.24 10.28 -3.78
CA VAL A 102 1.28 11.15 -2.60
C VAL A 102 2.51 12.04 -2.74
N ARG A 103 2.29 13.28 -3.19
CA ARG A 103 3.35 14.25 -3.50
C ARG A 103 3.56 15.32 -2.42
N ASN A 104 2.70 15.37 -1.41
CA ASN A 104 2.66 16.44 -0.40
C ASN A 104 3.66 16.26 0.76
N LYS A 105 4.75 15.50 0.58
CA LYS A 105 5.74 15.21 1.63
C LYS A 105 5.18 14.64 2.95
N SER A 106 3.95 14.11 2.92
CA SER A 106 3.29 13.51 4.07
C SER A 106 2.26 12.49 3.60
N LEU A 107 2.14 11.37 4.31
CA LEU A 107 1.11 10.38 4.05
C LEU A 107 -0.28 10.89 4.49
N PRO A 108 -1.37 10.53 3.78
CA PRO A 108 -2.72 10.89 4.18
C PRO A 108 -3.19 10.00 5.35
N LEU A 109 -2.78 10.35 6.58
CA LEU A 109 -2.92 9.49 7.75
C LEU A 109 -4.38 9.13 8.08
N ASP A 110 -5.32 10.06 7.94
CA ASP A 110 -6.74 9.80 8.21
C ASP A 110 -7.33 8.78 7.23
N PHE A 111 -6.97 8.90 5.94
CA PHE A 111 -7.33 7.92 4.93
C PHE A 111 -6.72 6.56 5.26
N LEU A 112 -5.41 6.51 5.55
CA LEU A 112 -4.70 5.28 5.85
C LEU A 112 -5.28 4.57 7.07
N LYS A 113 -5.57 5.28 8.16
CA LYS A 113 -6.16 4.70 9.37
C LYS A 113 -7.48 3.99 9.06
N VAL A 114 -8.36 4.63 8.31
CA VAL A 114 -9.66 4.04 7.93
C VAL A 114 -9.49 2.92 6.91
N PHE A 115 -8.59 3.09 5.95
CA PHE A 115 -8.31 2.08 4.94
C PHE A 115 -7.74 0.79 5.55
N LEU A 116 -6.77 0.91 6.46
CA LEU A 116 -6.21 -0.22 7.23
C LEU A 116 -7.25 -0.88 8.12
N THR A 117 -8.11 -0.09 8.79
CA THR A 117 -9.21 -0.63 9.61
C THR A 117 -10.16 -1.51 8.78
N ARG A 118 -10.41 -1.14 7.52
CA ARG A 118 -11.26 -1.92 6.61
C ARG A 118 -10.55 -3.14 6.02
N HIS A 119 -9.26 -3.02 5.70
CA HIS A 119 -8.42 -4.12 5.24
C HIS A 119 -8.35 -5.24 6.30
N TYR A 120 -7.96 -4.92 7.53
CA TYR A 120 -7.91 -5.87 8.66
C TYR A 120 -9.30 -6.34 9.14
N GLY A 121 -10.39 -5.83 8.57
CA GLY A 121 -11.75 -6.29 8.84
C GLY A 121 -12.21 -7.44 7.94
N ASN A 122 -11.45 -7.78 6.89
CA ASN A 122 -11.86 -8.73 5.85
C ASN A 122 -12.06 -10.16 6.38
N ASP A 123 -11.15 -10.64 7.23
CA ASP A 123 -11.15 -12.04 7.72
C ASP A 123 -12.33 -12.38 8.65
N PHE A 124 -13.06 -11.37 9.10
CA PHE A 124 -14.24 -11.53 9.94
C PHE A 124 -15.55 -11.20 9.21
N GLU A 125 -15.52 -11.02 7.88
CA GLU A 125 -16.65 -10.60 7.03
C GLU A 125 -17.44 -9.42 7.60
N ARG A 126 -16.74 -8.52 8.31
CA ARG A 126 -17.41 -7.46 9.07
C ARG A 126 -18.00 -6.41 8.14
N PRO A 127 -19.09 -5.73 8.56
CA PRO A 127 -19.63 -4.60 7.83
C PRO A 127 -18.52 -3.60 7.50
N TYR A 128 -18.47 -3.16 6.24
CA TYR A 128 -17.50 -2.19 5.72
C TYR A 128 -16.06 -2.69 5.56
N SER A 129 -15.79 -4.00 5.65
CA SER A 129 -14.50 -4.56 5.24
C SER A 129 -14.21 -4.32 3.75
N LEU A 130 -12.94 -4.42 3.39
CA LEU A 130 -12.47 -4.34 2.01
C LEU A 130 -11.59 -5.55 1.70
N SER A 131 -11.97 -6.33 0.69
CA SER A 131 -11.08 -7.34 0.10
C SER A 131 -10.00 -6.68 -0.76
N VAL A 132 -8.89 -6.31 -0.11
CA VAL A 132 -7.76 -5.61 -0.71
C VAL A 132 -6.42 -6.09 -0.15
N THR A 133 -5.37 -5.99 -0.96
CA THR A 133 -3.97 -6.12 -0.54
C THR A 133 -3.27 -4.78 -0.78
N PRO A 134 -2.96 -4.03 0.28
CA PRO A 134 -2.32 -2.74 0.16
C PRO A 134 -0.79 -2.81 0.20
N TYR A 135 -0.18 -1.95 -0.59
CA TYR A 135 1.26 -1.72 -0.61
C TYR A 135 1.53 -0.24 -0.44
N ILE A 136 2.51 0.11 0.39
CA ILE A 136 2.90 1.49 0.65
C ILE A 136 4.38 1.60 0.29
N ILE A 137 4.70 2.50 -0.63
CA ILE A 137 6.05 2.74 -1.13
C ILE A 137 6.39 4.17 -0.76
N ILE A 138 7.55 4.38 -0.15
CA ILE A 138 7.99 5.66 0.40
C ILE A 138 9.40 5.93 -0.14
N ASP A 139 9.54 7.06 -0.81
CA ASP A 139 10.82 7.74 -1.00
C ASP A 139 11.13 8.56 0.25
N ASN A 140 12.23 8.28 0.93
CA ASN A 140 12.70 9.07 2.07
C ASN A 140 13.69 10.18 1.70
N GLY A 141 13.89 10.45 0.40
CA GLY A 141 14.83 11.43 -0.13
C GLY A 141 16.30 10.98 -0.13
N ASN A 142 16.61 9.81 0.44
CA ASN A 142 17.97 9.27 0.49
C ASN A 142 18.21 8.24 -0.62
N ASP A 143 19.29 7.45 -0.50
CA ASP A 143 19.64 6.35 -1.41
C ASP A 143 18.74 5.11 -1.28
N GLU A 144 17.60 5.20 -0.58
CA GLU A 144 16.76 4.06 -0.24
C GLU A 144 15.28 4.32 -0.49
N ILE A 145 14.57 3.23 -0.75
CA ILE A 145 13.12 3.18 -0.92
C ILE A 145 12.59 2.20 0.12
N ILE A 146 11.55 2.61 0.83
CA ILE A 146 10.86 1.74 1.78
C ILE A 146 9.59 1.24 1.13
N ALA A 147 9.43 -0.06 1.00
CA ALA A 147 8.21 -0.67 0.48
C ALA A 147 7.60 -1.58 1.54
N ILE A 148 6.30 -1.45 1.81
CA ILE A 148 5.57 -2.25 2.78
C ILE A 148 4.44 -2.95 2.05
N LYS A 149 4.43 -4.28 2.07
CA LYS A 149 3.33 -5.12 1.58
C LYS A 149 2.56 -5.63 2.79
N LEU A 150 1.35 -5.13 3.00
CA LEU A 150 0.42 -5.65 3.99
C LEU A 150 -0.26 -6.87 3.36
N TYR A 151 -0.11 -8.05 3.97
CA TYR A 151 -0.69 -9.27 3.43
C TYR A 151 -1.72 -9.82 4.40
N ASP A 152 -2.94 -9.96 3.88
CA ASP A 152 -4.08 -10.48 4.61
C ASP A 152 -4.32 -9.72 5.92
N ASP A 153 -4.93 -10.35 6.92
CA ASP A 153 -5.05 -9.75 8.24
C ASP A 153 -3.82 -9.97 9.15
N ARG A 154 -2.80 -10.69 8.67
CA ARG A 154 -1.78 -11.38 9.48
C ARG A 154 -0.52 -10.60 9.75
N GLY A 155 -0.17 -9.68 8.85
CA GLY A 155 1.10 -8.98 8.98
C GLY A 155 1.51 -8.18 7.76
N ALA A 156 2.81 -7.92 7.71
CA ALA A 156 3.40 -7.19 6.60
C ALA A 156 4.82 -7.67 6.30
N TYR A 157 5.24 -7.48 5.06
CA TYR A 157 6.65 -7.47 4.69
C TYR A 157 7.10 -6.04 4.45
N GLN A 158 8.16 -5.63 5.11
CA GLN A 158 8.83 -4.35 4.90
C GLN A 158 10.14 -4.59 4.17
N TYR A 159 10.41 -3.79 3.15
CA TYR A 159 11.60 -3.85 2.33
C TYR A 159 12.31 -2.50 2.38
N TYR A 160 13.62 -2.53 2.61
CA TYR A 160 14.51 -1.40 2.34
C TYR A 160 15.28 -1.72 1.07
N ILE A 161 15.14 -0.86 0.05
CA ILE A 161 15.61 -1.10 -1.30
C ILE A 161 16.57 0.01 -1.66
N LYS A 162 17.83 -0.33 -1.93
CA LYS A 162 18.82 0.64 -2.40
C LYS A 162 18.46 1.14 -3.80
N LYS A 163 18.41 2.46 -3.99
CA LYS A 163 18.25 3.10 -5.31
C LYS A 163 19.47 2.76 -6.18
N LYS A 164 19.21 2.40 -7.43
CA LYS A 164 20.28 2.30 -8.43
C LYS A 164 20.40 3.68 -9.07
N HIS A 165 21.55 4.31 -8.84
CA HIS A 165 22.01 5.46 -9.62
C HIS A 165 22.39 5.04 -11.03
#